data_AF-A0A9D8IZ74-F1
#
_entry.id   AF-A0A9D8IZ74-F1
#
_cell.length_a   1.000
_cell.length_b   1.000
_cell.length_c   1.000
_cell.angle_alpha   90.00
_cell.angle_beta   90.00
_cell.angle_gamma   90.00
#
_symmetry.space_group_name_H-M   'P 1'
#
loop_
_entity.id
_entity.type
_entity.pdbx_description
1 polymer ?
#
loop_
_entity_poly.entity_id
_entity_poly.type
_entity_poly.pdbx_seq_one_letter_code
_entity_poly.pdbx_strand_id
1 'polypeptide(L)'
;GEQTLTPPLLARFDFPEEWRFMLAFDRRGGGLHGEAELAAFRTLPPFPEAEAARICHRVLLRALPALCERNLETFGGVITDMQQSIGDYFSAAQGGRFTSPDVAAALAWAQAEGAIGIGQTSWGPTGFCLAATPEEARQLADRARQRFRDRPNLEFLVASARNQGAQVQVVALTDGGRGQGDSRPGSTPSPLRKAGLAESTH
;
A
#
# COMPACT_ATOMS: atom_id res chain seq x y z
N GLY A 1 -14.76 15.94 13.90
CA GLY A 1 -15.12 17.28 14.41
C GLY A 1 -14.44 17.49 15.74
N GLU A 2 -14.69 18.62 16.41
CA GLU A 2 -14.05 19.00 17.68
C GLU A 2 -14.22 17.95 18.82
N GLN A 3 -15.15 17.01 18.67
CA GLN A 3 -15.41 15.95 19.65
C GLN A 3 -15.15 14.52 19.16
N THR A 4 -14.48 14.33 18.01
CA THR A 4 -14.26 12.99 17.46
C THR A 4 -12.79 12.58 17.57
N LEU A 5 -12.50 11.60 18.44
CA LEU A 5 -11.16 11.02 18.56
C LEU A 5 -10.74 10.22 17.31
N THR A 6 -11.73 9.63 16.63
CA THR A 6 -11.54 8.90 15.37
C THR A 6 -12.49 9.45 14.32
N PRO A 7 -12.02 9.99 13.17
CA PRO A 7 -12.90 10.47 12.11
C PRO A 7 -13.91 9.40 11.68
N PRO A 8 -15.20 9.75 11.50
CA PRO A 8 -16.21 8.77 11.11
C PRO A 8 -15.97 8.28 9.68
N LEU A 9 -16.33 7.01 9.42
CA LEU A 9 -16.29 6.44 8.08
C LEU A 9 -17.38 7.08 7.20
N LEU A 10 -16.99 7.90 6.23
CA LEU A 10 -17.92 8.56 5.32
C LEU A 10 -18.40 7.65 4.18
N ALA A 11 -17.51 6.81 3.67
CA ALA A 11 -17.80 5.92 2.55
C ALA A 11 -16.93 4.66 2.58
N ARG A 12 -17.52 3.54 2.15
CA ARG A 12 -16.84 2.27 1.93
C ARG A 12 -17.34 1.66 0.63
N PHE A 13 -16.42 1.39 -0.28
CA PHE A 13 -16.70 0.72 -1.55
C PHE A 13 -15.75 -0.46 -1.69
N ASP A 14 -16.24 -1.49 -2.37
CA ASP A 14 -15.39 -2.59 -2.77
C ASP A 14 -14.54 -2.17 -3.96
N PHE A 15 -13.25 -2.50 -3.91
CA PHE A 15 -12.39 -2.42 -5.07
C PHE A 15 -12.73 -3.57 -6.04
N PRO A 16 -12.70 -3.32 -7.36
CA PRO A 16 -12.81 -4.39 -8.35
C PRO A 16 -11.80 -5.51 -8.09
N GLU A 17 -12.25 -6.77 -8.10
CA GLU A 17 -11.44 -7.93 -7.74
C GLU A 17 -10.29 -8.18 -8.72
N GLU A 18 -10.34 -7.59 -9.92
CA GLU A 18 -9.35 -7.73 -10.97
C GLU A 18 -8.18 -6.76 -10.77
N TRP A 19 -8.43 -5.60 -10.16
CA TRP A 19 -7.43 -4.56 -9.98
C TRP A 19 -6.32 -5.01 -9.04
N ARG A 20 -5.08 -4.70 -9.42
CA ARG A 20 -3.91 -5.00 -8.60
C ARG A 20 -3.09 -3.75 -8.37
N PHE A 21 -2.40 -3.77 -7.24
CA PHE A 21 -1.34 -2.84 -6.92
C PHE A 21 -0.01 -3.53 -7.15
N MET A 22 0.86 -2.93 -7.94
CA MET A 22 2.29 -3.24 -7.90
C MET A 22 2.93 -2.30 -6.88
N LEU A 23 3.53 -2.87 -5.85
CA LEU A 23 4.27 -2.17 -4.81
C LEU A 23 5.76 -2.20 -5.14
N ALA A 24 6.44 -1.08 -4.96
CA ALA A 24 7.89 -0.94 -5.11
C ALA A 24 8.48 -0.52 -3.76
N PHE A 25 9.32 -1.37 -3.18
CA PHE A 25 9.98 -1.14 -1.90
C PHE A 25 11.44 -0.77 -2.11
N ASP A 26 12.00 0.05 -1.22
CA ASP A 26 13.44 0.24 -1.10
C ASP A 26 13.89 -0.21 0.29
N ARG A 27 14.68 -1.29 0.34
CA ARG A 27 15.15 -1.90 1.59
C ARG A 27 16.18 -1.06 2.35
N ARG A 28 16.73 0.01 1.74
CA ARG A 28 17.72 0.89 2.38
C ARG A 28 17.10 1.87 3.37
N GLY A 29 15.83 2.23 3.19
CA GLY A 29 15.23 3.38 3.85
C GLY A 29 14.10 3.01 4.81
N GLY A 30 14.00 3.78 5.90
CA GLY A 30 12.74 4.07 6.56
C GLY A 30 12.28 5.46 6.12
N GLY A 31 10.98 5.63 5.87
CA GLY A 31 10.40 6.98 5.80
C GLY A 31 10.54 7.71 7.14
N LEU A 32 10.10 8.96 7.20
CA LEU A 32 10.01 9.65 8.49
C LEU A 32 9.01 8.90 9.39
N HIS A 33 9.44 8.61 10.62
CA HIS A 33 8.60 8.00 11.64
C HIS A 33 8.94 8.55 13.04
N GLY A 34 7.98 8.53 13.96
CA GLY A 34 8.17 8.93 15.34
C GLY A 34 8.56 10.41 15.50
N GLU A 35 9.61 10.70 16.26
CA GLU A 35 10.03 12.08 16.55
C GLU A 35 10.43 12.88 15.30
N ALA A 36 11.04 12.23 14.30
CA ALA A 36 11.43 12.90 13.06
C ALA A 36 10.20 13.33 12.24
N GLU A 37 9.14 12.51 12.24
CA GLU A 37 7.86 12.84 11.62
C GLU A 37 7.17 13.99 12.36
N LEU A 38 7.13 13.97 13.69
CA LEU A 38 6.56 15.06 14.48
C LEU A 38 7.30 16.39 14.26
N ALA A 39 8.63 16.35 14.18
CA ALA A 39 9.45 17.53 13.89
C ALA A 39 9.15 18.08 12.47
N ALA A 40 9.03 17.20 11.48
CA ALA A 40 8.64 17.60 10.13
C ALA A 40 7.26 18.27 10.11
N PHE A 41 6.25 17.69 10.76
CA PHE A 41 4.92 18.30 10.83
C PHE A 41 4.90 19.67 11.51
N ARG A 42 5.73 19.90 12.52
CA ARG A 42 5.84 21.21 13.20
C ARG A 42 6.46 22.30 12.32
N THR A 43 7.23 21.91 11.30
CA THR A 43 7.98 22.86 10.45
C THR A 43 7.33 23.10 9.09
N LEU A 44 6.48 22.18 8.65
CA LEU A 44 5.75 22.34 7.38
C LEU A 44 4.71 23.47 7.49
N PRO A 45 4.60 24.31 6.44
CA PRO A 45 3.53 25.29 6.37
C PRO A 45 2.17 24.58 6.31
N PRO A 46 1.05 25.20 6.69
CA PRO A 46 -0.26 24.61 6.48
C PRO A 46 -0.48 24.17 5.03
N PHE A 47 -1.10 23.01 4.82
CA PHE A 47 -1.45 22.54 3.48
C PHE A 47 -2.38 23.55 2.81
N PRO A 48 -2.12 23.98 1.56
CA PRO A 48 -2.92 25.02 0.90
C PRO A 48 -4.40 24.65 0.83
N GLU A 49 -5.28 25.53 1.32
CA GLU A 49 -6.73 25.28 1.38
C GLU A 49 -7.33 25.01 -0.01
N ALA A 50 -6.92 25.80 -1.02
CA ALA A 50 -7.35 25.60 -2.41
C ALA A 50 -7.01 24.19 -2.91
N GLU A 51 -5.88 23.64 -2.47
CA GLU A 51 -5.43 22.33 -2.90
C GLU A 51 -6.12 21.21 -2.14
N ALA A 52 -6.39 21.40 -0.85
CA ALA A 52 -7.25 20.51 -0.09
C ALA A 52 -8.66 20.45 -0.70
N ALA A 53 -9.24 21.59 -1.06
CA ALA A 53 -10.55 21.68 -1.70
C ALA A 53 -10.57 20.98 -3.07
N ARG A 54 -9.52 21.18 -3.89
CA ARG A 54 -9.37 20.52 -5.19
C ARG A 54 -9.27 19.00 -5.07
N ILE A 55 -8.43 18.51 -4.15
CA ILE A 55 -8.28 17.07 -3.89
C ILE A 55 -9.61 16.49 -3.39
N CYS A 56 -10.26 17.13 -2.43
CA CYS A 56 -11.55 16.72 -1.90
C CYS A 56 -12.61 16.60 -3.01
N HIS A 57 -12.73 17.63 -3.84
CA HIS A 57 -13.64 17.63 -4.98
C HIS A 57 -13.36 16.47 -5.95
N ARG A 58 -12.09 16.23 -6.32
CA ARG A 58 -11.71 15.15 -7.23
C ARG A 58 -11.94 13.77 -6.63
N VAL A 59 -11.62 13.57 -5.35
CA VAL A 59 -11.88 12.29 -4.69
C VAL A 59 -13.38 12.01 -4.67
N LEU A 60 -14.19 12.96 -4.18
CA LEU A 60 -15.62 12.76 -3.99
C LEU A 60 -16.39 12.64 -5.31
N LEU A 61 -16.07 13.48 -6.30
CA LEU A 61 -16.86 13.58 -7.54
C LEU A 61 -16.24 12.90 -8.75
N ARG A 62 -15.01 12.36 -8.64
CA ARG A 62 -14.34 11.65 -9.74
C ARG A 62 -13.84 10.28 -9.32
N ALA A 63 -13.00 10.17 -8.28
CA ALA A 63 -12.43 8.88 -7.89
C ALA A 63 -13.49 7.91 -7.37
N LEU A 64 -14.35 8.33 -6.43
CA LEU A 64 -15.37 7.44 -5.87
C LEU A 64 -16.38 6.96 -6.93
N PRO A 65 -16.95 7.81 -7.81
CA PRO A 65 -17.77 7.33 -8.92
C PRO A 65 -17.01 6.39 -9.86
N ALA A 66 -15.76 6.71 -10.22
CA ALA A 66 -14.95 5.88 -11.09
C ALA A 66 -14.66 4.49 -10.48
N LEU A 67 -14.48 4.41 -9.16
CA LEU A 67 -14.35 3.14 -8.45
C LEU A 67 -15.62 2.29 -8.59
N CYS A 68 -16.79 2.89 -8.36
CA CYS A 68 -18.09 2.24 -8.52
C CYS A 68 -18.34 1.75 -9.95
N GLU A 69 -17.97 2.57 -10.93
CA GLU A 69 -18.11 2.28 -12.37
C GLU A 69 -16.99 1.40 -12.93
N ARG A 70 -16.03 0.98 -12.08
CA ARG A 70 -14.85 0.19 -12.47
C ARG A 70 -14.00 0.86 -13.57
N ASN A 71 -13.98 2.20 -13.60
CA ASN A 71 -13.16 3.00 -14.50
C ASN A 71 -11.77 3.24 -13.89
N LEU A 72 -10.84 2.33 -14.21
CA LEU A 72 -9.49 2.36 -13.64
C LEU A 72 -8.73 3.63 -14.04
N GLU A 73 -8.83 4.05 -15.31
CA GLU A 73 -8.11 5.22 -15.82
C GLU A 73 -8.49 6.50 -15.06
N THR A 74 -9.79 6.74 -14.85
CA THR A 74 -10.26 7.91 -14.11
C THR A 74 -9.88 7.82 -12.64
N PHE A 75 -10.04 6.65 -12.02
CA PHE A 75 -9.66 6.44 -10.62
C PHE A 75 -8.15 6.66 -10.43
N GLY A 76 -7.31 5.96 -11.20
CA GLY A 76 -5.86 6.04 -11.15
C GLY A 76 -5.33 7.43 -11.50
N GLY A 77 -5.96 8.14 -12.45
CA GLY A 77 -5.62 9.51 -12.77
C GLY A 77 -5.79 10.46 -11.57
N VAL A 78 -6.92 10.35 -10.86
CA VAL A 78 -7.17 11.14 -9.65
C VAL A 78 -6.20 10.79 -8.51
N ILE A 79 -5.94 9.49 -8.30
CA ILE A 79 -4.97 9.06 -7.27
C ILE A 79 -3.58 9.61 -7.58
N THR A 80 -3.13 9.56 -8.84
CA THR A 80 -1.81 10.07 -9.26
C THR A 80 -1.69 11.57 -9.01
N ASP A 81 -2.70 12.33 -9.44
CA ASP A 81 -2.74 13.78 -9.26
C ASP A 81 -2.74 14.18 -7.78
N MET A 82 -3.55 13.51 -6.95
CA MET A 82 -3.54 13.71 -5.49
C MET A 82 -2.17 13.40 -4.89
N GLN A 83 -1.54 12.29 -5.28
CA GLN A 83 -0.24 11.85 -4.78
C GLN A 83 0.89 12.81 -5.19
N GLN A 84 0.81 13.40 -6.38
CA GLN A 84 1.76 14.45 -6.80
C GLN A 84 1.66 15.69 -5.93
N SER A 85 0.45 16.21 -5.69
CA SER A 85 0.24 17.38 -4.82
C SER A 85 0.71 17.13 -3.38
N ILE A 86 0.42 15.96 -2.83
CA ILE A 86 0.84 15.56 -1.49
C ILE A 86 2.36 15.41 -1.43
N GLY A 87 2.96 14.70 -2.39
CA GLY A 87 4.41 14.50 -2.44
C GLY A 87 5.18 15.81 -2.64
N ASP A 88 4.64 16.76 -3.41
CA ASP A 88 5.24 18.08 -3.59
C ASP A 88 5.22 18.90 -2.30
N TYR A 89 4.11 18.86 -1.57
CA TYR A 89 4.00 19.52 -0.27
C TYR A 89 4.99 18.95 0.76
N PHE A 90 5.15 17.63 0.81
CA PHE A 90 6.08 16.97 1.73
C PHE A 90 7.54 16.95 1.24
N SER A 91 7.81 17.41 0.02
CA SER A 91 9.12 17.26 -0.62
C SER A 91 10.28 17.87 0.16
N ALA A 92 10.04 19.01 0.82
CA ALA A 92 11.03 19.69 1.64
C ALA A 92 11.44 18.87 2.89
N ALA A 93 10.52 18.07 3.43
CA ALA A 93 10.76 17.26 4.62
C ALA A 93 11.33 15.87 4.29
N GLN A 94 10.97 15.29 3.14
CA GLN A 94 11.39 13.93 2.76
C GLN A 94 12.50 13.86 1.71
N GLY A 95 12.99 15.00 1.21
CA GLY A 95 14.12 15.08 0.27
C GLY A 95 13.74 14.93 -1.21
N GLY A 96 12.45 15.12 -1.55
CA GLY A 96 11.92 15.00 -2.91
C GLY A 96 10.46 14.56 -2.91
N ARG A 97 9.82 14.46 -4.09
CA ARG A 97 8.41 13.99 -4.19
C ARG A 97 8.21 12.57 -3.67
N PHE A 98 9.27 11.76 -3.77
CA PHE A 98 9.36 10.43 -3.17
C PHE A 98 10.58 10.39 -2.28
N THR A 99 10.49 9.65 -1.17
CA THR A 99 11.58 9.52 -0.20
C THR A 99 12.74 8.68 -0.75
N SER A 100 12.45 7.73 -1.66
CA SER A 100 13.49 6.94 -2.36
C SER A 100 13.60 7.35 -3.83
N PRO A 101 14.77 7.81 -4.29
CA PRO A 101 15.04 8.05 -5.71
C PRO A 101 14.93 6.78 -6.57
N ASP A 102 15.23 5.62 -5.98
CA ASP A 102 15.12 4.34 -6.67
C ASP A 102 13.65 3.97 -6.91
N VAL A 103 12.78 4.19 -5.92
CA VAL A 103 11.33 4.02 -6.07
C VAL A 103 10.76 5.05 -7.05
N ALA A 104 11.19 6.30 -6.98
CA ALA A 104 10.78 7.33 -7.94
C ALA A 104 11.08 6.92 -9.39
N ALA A 105 12.29 6.42 -9.64
CA ALA A 105 12.70 5.95 -10.96
C ALA A 105 11.90 4.73 -11.42
N ALA A 106 11.62 3.79 -10.51
CA ALA A 106 10.81 2.61 -10.81
C ALA A 106 9.37 2.97 -11.18
N LEU A 107 8.75 3.90 -10.43
CA LEU A 107 7.39 4.37 -10.70
C LEU A 107 7.31 5.20 -11.98
N ALA A 108 8.29 6.06 -12.25
CA ALA A 108 8.36 6.81 -13.51
C ALA A 108 8.48 5.88 -14.72
N TRP A 109 9.29 4.83 -14.62
CA TRP A 109 9.37 3.79 -15.64
C TRP A 109 8.04 3.04 -15.77
N ALA A 110 7.41 2.64 -14.67
CA ALA A 110 6.12 1.94 -14.71
C ALA A 110 5.03 2.81 -15.37
N GLN A 111 5.04 4.13 -15.13
CA GLN A 111 4.15 5.06 -15.81
C GLN A 111 4.34 5.05 -17.34
N ALA A 112 5.60 5.06 -17.78
CA ALA A 112 5.93 5.01 -19.20
C ALA A 112 5.51 3.67 -19.86
N GLU A 113 5.40 2.60 -19.06
CA GLU A 113 4.89 1.28 -19.46
C GLU A 113 3.36 1.17 -19.40
N GLY A 114 2.66 2.27 -19.10
CA GLY A 114 1.19 2.32 -19.06
C GLY A 114 0.57 2.10 -17.69
N ALA A 115 1.37 2.03 -16.61
CA ALA A 115 0.82 1.99 -15.26
C ALA A 115 0.14 3.33 -14.89
N ILE A 116 -0.90 3.24 -14.06
CA ILE A 116 -1.68 4.39 -13.60
C ILE A 116 -1.86 4.34 -12.08
N GLY A 117 -2.40 5.39 -11.46
CA GLY A 117 -2.60 5.40 -10.00
C GLY A 117 -1.29 5.35 -9.23
N ILE A 118 -0.35 6.22 -9.58
CA ILE A 118 1.00 6.21 -9.06
C ILE A 118 1.06 7.01 -7.77
N GLY A 119 1.71 6.47 -6.74
CA GLY A 119 1.87 7.18 -5.48
C GLY A 119 2.87 6.55 -4.54
N GLN A 120 2.92 7.10 -3.34
CA GLN A 120 3.69 6.60 -2.20
C GLN A 120 2.75 6.34 -1.04
N THR A 121 3.02 5.31 -0.25
CA THR A 121 2.31 5.09 1.01
C THR A 121 2.98 5.89 2.12
N SER A 122 2.24 6.76 2.80
CA SER A 122 2.76 7.60 3.91
C SER A 122 4.07 8.32 3.53
N TRP A 123 5.02 8.43 4.45
CA TRP A 123 6.36 8.96 4.21
C TRP A 123 7.30 8.01 3.44
N GLY A 124 6.78 6.93 2.88
CA GLY A 124 7.55 5.98 2.09
C GLY A 124 8.43 5.03 2.92
N PRO A 125 9.39 4.34 2.27
CA PRO A 125 9.76 4.48 0.86
C PRO A 125 8.82 3.75 -0.11
N THR A 126 7.81 3.03 0.37
CA THR A 126 6.99 2.17 -0.50
C THR A 126 6.18 2.99 -1.50
N GLY A 127 6.49 2.80 -2.77
CA GLY A 127 5.74 3.29 -3.92
C GLY A 127 4.69 2.28 -4.38
N PHE A 128 3.68 2.76 -5.10
CA PHE A 128 2.70 1.88 -5.73
C PHE A 128 2.23 2.42 -7.09
N CYS A 129 1.73 1.50 -7.92
CA CYS A 129 0.91 1.81 -9.08
C CYS A 129 -0.19 0.75 -9.26
N LEU A 130 -1.25 1.09 -9.98
CA LEU A 130 -2.37 0.22 -10.32
C LEU A 130 -2.20 -0.45 -11.69
N ALA A 131 -2.76 -1.65 -11.79
CA ALA A 131 -2.92 -2.41 -13.02
C ALA A 131 -4.36 -2.99 -13.08
N ALA A 132 -4.91 -3.12 -14.29
CA ALA A 132 -6.32 -3.51 -14.46
C ALA A 132 -6.56 -4.98 -14.18
N THR A 133 -5.55 -5.83 -14.42
CA THR A 133 -5.67 -7.27 -14.24
C THR A 133 -4.50 -7.87 -13.45
N PRO A 134 -4.68 -9.07 -12.89
CA PRO A 134 -3.60 -9.78 -12.22
C PRO A 134 -2.46 -10.18 -13.15
N GLU A 135 -2.75 -10.37 -14.44
CA GLU A 135 -1.74 -10.70 -15.45
C GLU A 135 -0.88 -9.49 -15.79
N GLU A 136 -1.49 -8.35 -16.11
CA GLU A 136 -0.76 -7.10 -16.36
C GLU A 136 0.14 -6.71 -15.19
N ALA A 137 -0.36 -6.84 -13.96
CA ALA A 137 0.41 -6.52 -12.76
C ALA A 137 1.64 -7.43 -12.59
N ARG A 138 1.49 -8.73 -12.86
CA ARG A 138 2.59 -9.70 -12.81
C ARG A 138 3.63 -9.39 -13.89
N GLN A 139 3.18 -9.17 -15.13
CA GLN A 139 4.05 -8.83 -16.24
C GLN A 139 4.81 -7.51 -15.99
N LEU A 140 4.14 -6.48 -15.47
CA LEU A 140 4.78 -5.22 -15.12
C LEU A 140 5.83 -5.40 -14.02
N ALA A 141 5.51 -6.16 -12.97
CA ALA A 141 6.46 -6.45 -11.89
C ALA A 141 7.68 -7.27 -12.38
N ASP A 142 7.49 -8.24 -13.27
CA ASP A 142 8.59 -9.01 -13.85
C ASP A 142 9.49 -8.15 -14.74
N ARG A 143 8.90 -7.30 -15.58
CA ARG A 143 9.66 -6.31 -16.36
C ARG A 143 10.40 -5.32 -15.45
N ALA A 144 9.80 -4.91 -14.34
CA ALA A 144 10.45 -4.03 -13.36
C ALA A 144 11.68 -4.69 -12.73
N ARG A 145 11.54 -5.94 -12.28
CA ARG A 145 12.64 -6.74 -11.72
C ARG A 145 13.79 -6.90 -12.72
N GLN A 146 13.47 -7.13 -14.00
CA GLN A 146 14.48 -7.22 -15.06
C GLN A 146 15.16 -5.87 -15.31
N ARG A 147 14.38 -4.78 -15.38
CA ARG A 147 14.83 -3.42 -15.70
C ARG A 147 15.73 -2.83 -14.61
N PHE A 148 15.47 -3.16 -13.35
CA PHE A 148 16.17 -2.63 -12.18
C PHE A 148 17.01 -3.69 -11.44
N ARG A 149 17.44 -4.74 -12.15
CA ARG A 149 18.26 -5.84 -11.58
C ARG A 149 19.57 -5.37 -10.94
N ASP A 150 20.08 -4.21 -11.35
CA ASP A 150 21.29 -3.56 -10.84
C ASP A 150 21.05 -2.78 -9.53
N ARG A 151 19.80 -2.71 -9.07
CA ARG A 151 19.39 -2.04 -7.84
C ARG A 151 18.90 -3.07 -6.82
N PRO A 152 19.80 -3.74 -6.07
CA PRO A 152 19.47 -4.90 -5.24
C PRO A 152 18.57 -4.59 -4.05
N ASN A 153 18.30 -3.32 -3.77
CA ASN A 153 17.43 -2.89 -2.68
C ASN A 153 15.99 -2.63 -3.15
N LEU A 154 15.76 -2.59 -4.46
CA LEU A 154 14.40 -2.50 -5.01
C LEU A 154 13.75 -3.87 -5.00
N GLU A 155 12.58 -3.95 -4.37
CA GLU A 155 11.75 -5.15 -4.34
C GLU A 155 10.36 -4.82 -4.88
N PHE A 156 9.78 -5.74 -5.64
CA PHE A 156 8.47 -5.56 -6.26
C PHE A 156 7.49 -6.66 -5.81
N LEU A 157 6.31 -6.26 -5.35
CA LEU A 157 5.22 -7.16 -4.95
C LEU A 157 3.94 -6.80 -5.70
N VAL A 158 3.12 -7.80 -6.01
CA VAL A 158 1.76 -7.59 -6.51
C VAL A 158 0.77 -7.95 -5.42
N ALA A 159 -0.16 -7.04 -5.13
CA ALA A 159 -1.19 -7.22 -4.11
C ALA A 159 -2.59 -6.86 -4.66
N SER A 160 -3.62 -7.47 -4.11
CA SER A 160 -5.02 -7.07 -4.32
C SER A 160 -5.50 -6.20 -3.17
N ALA A 161 -6.51 -5.37 -3.42
CA ALA A 161 -7.24 -4.74 -2.34
C ALA A 161 -7.92 -5.81 -1.46
N ARG A 162 -8.06 -5.51 -0.17
CA ARG A 162 -8.80 -6.34 0.78
C ARG A 162 -10.15 -5.68 1.07
N ASN A 163 -11.22 -6.17 0.43
CA ASN A 163 -12.59 -5.66 0.62
C ASN A 163 -13.25 -6.09 1.94
N GLN A 164 -12.48 -6.69 2.86
CA GLN A 164 -12.96 -7.16 4.16
C GLN A 164 -12.16 -6.49 5.29
N GLY A 165 -12.85 -6.18 6.39
CA GLY A 165 -12.20 -5.64 7.59
C GLY A 165 -11.30 -6.66 8.31
N ALA A 166 -10.74 -6.24 9.44
CA ALA A 166 -10.03 -7.14 10.34
C ALA A 166 -10.98 -8.25 10.82
N GLN A 167 -10.50 -9.49 10.81
CA GLN A 167 -11.23 -10.64 11.33
C GLN A 167 -10.48 -11.16 12.56
N VAL A 168 -11.17 -11.21 13.69
CA VAL A 168 -10.62 -11.79 14.93
C VAL A 168 -11.10 -13.23 15.01
N GLN A 169 -10.15 -14.17 14.99
CA GLN A 169 -10.44 -15.58 15.21
C GLN A 169 -9.92 -15.97 16.59
N VAL A 170 -10.82 -16.41 17.48
CA VAL A 170 -10.44 -16.99 18.76
C VAL A 170 -10.08 -18.45 18.50
N VAL A 171 -8.79 -18.74 18.49
CA VAL A 171 -8.29 -20.11 18.40
C VAL A 171 -8.21 -20.64 19.83
N ALA A 172 -9.09 -21.58 20.18
CA ALA A 172 -8.98 -22.30 21.44
C ALA A 172 -7.64 -23.04 21.46
N LEU A 173 -6.81 -22.78 22.47
CA LEU A 173 -5.67 -23.63 22.77
C LEU A 173 -6.27 -24.95 23.23
N THR A 174 -6.22 -25.98 22.36
CA THR A 174 -6.55 -27.32 22.79
C THR A 174 -5.54 -27.72 23.85
N ASP A 175 -6.04 -27.88 25.07
CA ASP A 175 -5.27 -28.37 26.20
C ASP A 175 -4.64 -29.70 25.81
N GLY A 176 -3.31 -29.75 25.83
CA GLY A 176 -2.56 -30.95 25.54
C GLY A 176 -2.98 -32.05 26.51
N GLY A 177 -3.81 -32.97 26.03
CA GLY A 177 -4.25 -34.13 26.78
C GLY A 177 -3.05 -34.88 27.37
N ARG A 178 -2.97 -34.88 28.70
CA ARG A 178 -2.09 -35.80 29.44
C ARG A 178 -2.63 -37.22 29.29
N GLY A 179 -1.97 -37.96 28.39
CA GLY A 179 -1.57 -39.37 28.51
C GLY A 179 -2.51 -40.43 29.08
N GLN A 180 -2.92 -41.35 28.21
CA GLN A 180 -2.86 -42.82 28.35
C GLN A 180 -3.18 -43.36 26.94
N GLY A 181 -2.47 -44.25 26.26
CA GLY A 181 -1.45 -45.24 26.56
C GLY A 181 -1.56 -46.29 25.44
N ASP A 182 -0.46 -46.48 24.71
CA ASP A 182 -0.05 -47.71 24.02
C ASP A 182 -0.30 -47.98 22.50
N SER A 183 0.78 -48.48 21.89
CA SER A 183 1.02 -49.16 20.59
C SER A 183 1.14 -48.39 19.24
N ARG A 184 2.32 -48.54 18.62
CA ARG A 184 2.84 -48.05 17.30
C ARG A 184 2.40 -48.96 16.12
N PRO A 185 2.85 -48.75 14.84
CA PRO A 185 3.04 -47.52 14.02
C PRO A 185 2.40 -47.62 12.60
N GLY A 186 2.30 -46.49 11.86
CA GLY A 186 2.02 -46.53 10.41
C GLY A 186 1.89 -45.17 9.72
N SER A 187 3.00 -44.68 9.17
CA SER A 187 3.18 -43.78 8.00
C SER A 187 2.25 -42.57 7.74
N THR A 188 2.88 -41.39 7.80
CA THR A 188 2.57 -40.04 7.26
C THR A 188 2.11 -39.98 5.78
N PRO A 189 1.42 -38.90 5.31
CA PRO A 189 2.07 -37.58 5.09
C PRO A 189 1.29 -36.29 5.44
N SER A 190 2.12 -35.23 5.52
CA SER A 190 1.95 -33.78 5.77
C SER A 190 0.81 -33.06 5.02
N PRO A 191 0.36 -31.85 5.47
CA PRO A 191 0.97 -30.62 4.94
C PRO A 191 1.11 -29.39 5.88
N LEU A 192 2.23 -28.68 5.64
CA LEU A 192 2.41 -27.22 5.46
C LEU A 192 1.97 -26.23 6.57
N ARG A 193 2.99 -25.68 7.22
CA ARG A 193 2.99 -24.46 8.06
C ARG A 193 2.64 -23.21 7.23
N LYS A 194 1.74 -22.37 7.75
CA LYS A 194 1.69 -20.93 7.45
C LYS A 194 2.45 -20.18 8.55
N ALA A 195 3.44 -19.39 8.15
CA ALA A 195 4.15 -18.46 9.04
C ALA A 195 3.31 -17.19 9.20
N GLY A 196 3.00 -16.82 10.45
CA GLY A 196 2.41 -15.53 10.82
C GLY A 196 3.52 -14.51 11.04
N LEU A 197 3.38 -13.33 10.43
CA LEU A 197 4.15 -12.14 10.77
C LEU A 197 3.41 -11.40 11.90
N ALA A 198 4.14 -11.07 12.96
CA ALA A 198 3.64 -10.32 14.11
C ALA A 198 3.68 -8.81 13.81
N GLU A 199 2.58 -8.12 14.11
CA GLU A 199 2.51 -6.67 14.25
C GLU A 199 3.01 -6.29 15.65
N SER A 200 3.97 -5.37 15.73
CA SER A 200 4.36 -4.70 16.97
C SER A 200 3.82 -3.27 16.96
N THR A 201 2.83 -3.03 17.80
CA THR A 201 2.31 -1.73 18.19
C THR A 201 3.33 -1.04 19.10
N HIS A 202 3.69 0.21 18.81
CA HIS A 202 3.94 1.28 19.79
C HIS A 202 3.83 2.63 19.10
#